data_AF-A0A838VBQ5-F1
#
_entry.id   AF-A0A838VBQ5-F1
#
_cell.length_a   1.000
_cell.length_b   1.000
_cell.length_c   1.000
_cell.angle_alpha   90.00
_cell.angle_beta   90.00
_cell.angle_gamma   90.00
#
_symmetry.space_group_name_H-M   'P 1'
#
loop_
_entity.id
_entity.type
_entity.pdbx_description
1 polymer ?
#
loop_
_entity_poly.entity_id
_entity_poly.type
_entity_poly.pdbx_seq_one_letter_code
_entity_poly.pdbx_strand_id
1 'polypeptide(L)'
;TGHAIASLEILIGLFFSATMTGLIFARFARPRTSLEFSNVAVVGRFEGQPALMARVASIRSRPLADATAQMSWLETVEMPDGRVFRRLTELPLVRSRNPMLGLAWTLVHLLEEDSPVLKALADSDRFMLSVTVNGIDTLLASQSQGGRRYTREEVLLNHDFVDIISEEAGAMQLDFALLHDTFPIEREPCGDAEG
;
A
#
# COMPACT_ATOMS: atom_id res chain seq x y z
N THR A 1 -49.34 -41.16 1.47
CA THR A 1 -48.57 -40.37 2.44
C THR A 1 -47.07 -40.39 2.15
N GLY A 2 -46.46 -41.54 1.83
CA GLY A 2 -45.02 -41.64 1.50
C GLY A 2 -44.52 -40.79 0.32
N HIS A 3 -45.32 -40.62 -0.74
CA HIS A 3 -44.91 -39.80 -1.90
C HIS A 3 -44.68 -38.32 -1.56
N ALA A 4 -45.49 -37.74 -0.66
CA ALA A 4 -45.31 -36.34 -0.25
C ALA A 4 -44.05 -36.15 0.61
N ILE A 5 -43.74 -37.13 1.46
CA ILE A 5 -42.53 -37.13 2.29
C ILE A 5 -41.28 -37.24 1.39
N ALA A 6 -41.29 -38.16 0.43
CA ALA A 6 -40.18 -38.33 -0.52
C ALA A 6 -39.94 -37.07 -1.38
N SER A 7 -41.01 -36.43 -1.89
CA SER A 7 -40.87 -35.18 -2.64
C SER A 7 -40.31 -34.03 -1.79
N LEU A 8 -40.73 -33.93 -0.53
CA LEU A 8 -40.21 -32.92 0.39
C LEU A 8 -38.73 -33.16 0.71
N GLU A 9 -38.34 -34.41 0.94
CA GLU A 9 -36.95 -34.81 1.20
C GLU A 9 -36.04 -34.47 0.00
N ILE A 10 -36.48 -34.77 -1.23
CA ILE A 10 -35.75 -34.41 -2.45
C ILE A 10 -35.59 -32.89 -2.58
N LEU A 11 -36.64 -32.12 -2.30
CA LEU A 11 -36.60 -30.66 -2.40
C LEU A 11 -35.63 -30.05 -1.38
N ILE A 12 -35.64 -30.55 -0.14
CA ILE A 12 -34.70 -30.13 0.91
C ILE A 12 -33.26 -30.53 0.53
N GLY A 13 -33.06 -31.74 0.02
CA GLY A 13 -31.74 -32.20 -0.44
C GLY A 13 -31.18 -31.33 -1.57
N LEU A 14 -32.02 -30.97 -2.55
CA LEU A 14 -31.62 -30.09 -3.64
C LEU A 14 -31.32 -28.68 -3.14
N PHE A 15 -32.14 -28.14 -2.24
CA PHE A 15 -31.91 -26.82 -1.64
C PHE A 15 -30.59 -26.79 -0.85
N PHE A 16 -30.31 -27.83 -0.06
CA PHE A 16 -29.08 -27.94 0.71
C PHE A 16 -27.85 -28.04 -0.20
N SER A 17 -27.91 -28.90 -1.24
CA SER A 17 -26.83 -29.07 -2.21
C SER A 17 -26.54 -27.77 -2.98
N ALA A 18 -27.58 -27.07 -3.44
CA ALA A 18 -27.45 -25.78 -4.12
C ALA A 18 -26.81 -24.72 -3.21
N THR A 19 -27.27 -24.64 -1.96
CA THR A 19 -26.74 -23.71 -0.96
C THR A 19 -25.26 -23.99 -0.65
N MET A 20 -24.91 -25.25 -0.40
CA MET A 20 -23.53 -25.64 -0.08
C MET A 20 -22.56 -25.35 -1.23
N THR A 21 -22.98 -25.66 -2.46
CA THR A 21 -22.22 -25.32 -3.67
C THR A 21 -22.04 -23.79 -3.78
N GLY A 22 -23.11 -23.02 -3.58
CA GLY A 22 -23.07 -21.56 -3.57
C GLY A 22 -22.10 -20.98 -2.54
N LEU A 23 -22.09 -21.50 -1.31
CA LEU A 23 -21.16 -21.06 -0.27
C LEU A 23 -19.70 -21.41 -0.61
N ILE A 24 -19.44 -22.58 -1.18
CA ILE A 24 -18.11 -22.99 -1.61
C ILE A 24 -17.58 -22.03 -2.69
N PHE A 25 -18.37 -21.78 -3.74
CA PHE A 25 -18.00 -20.81 -4.78
C PHE A 25 -17.79 -19.40 -4.21
N ALA A 26 -18.66 -18.92 -3.32
CA ALA A 26 -18.53 -17.62 -2.69
C ALA A 26 -17.25 -17.49 -1.84
N ARG A 27 -16.81 -18.57 -1.18
CA ARG A 27 -15.57 -18.59 -0.40
C ARG A 27 -14.33 -18.52 -1.31
N PHE A 28 -14.33 -19.25 -2.42
CA PHE A 28 -13.22 -19.24 -3.39
C PHE A 28 -13.18 -17.97 -4.25
N ALA A 29 -14.31 -17.27 -4.39
CA ALA A 29 -14.40 -16.01 -5.10
C ALA A 29 -13.74 -14.82 -4.37
N ARG A 30 -13.38 -14.95 -3.08
CA ARG A 30 -12.74 -13.85 -2.33
C ARG A 30 -11.28 -13.65 -2.78
N PRO A 31 -10.92 -12.51 -3.39
CA PRO A 31 -9.54 -12.23 -3.77
C PRO A 31 -8.69 -12.09 -2.50
N ARG A 32 -7.61 -12.88 -2.38
CA ARG A 32 -6.58 -12.64 -1.37
C ARG A 32 -5.63 -11.57 -1.89
N THR A 33 -5.44 -10.50 -1.10
CA THR A 33 -4.49 -9.42 -1.40
C THR A 33 -3.10 -10.01 -1.61
N SER A 34 -2.49 -9.74 -2.75
CA SER A 34 -1.16 -10.27 -3.13
C SER A 34 -0.01 -9.34 -2.73
N LEU A 35 -0.33 -8.23 -2.06
CA LEU A 35 0.57 -7.13 -1.81
C LEU A 35 0.86 -7.00 -0.32
N GLU A 36 2.13 -6.82 0.01
CA GLU A 36 2.63 -6.53 1.34
C GLU A 36 3.25 -5.14 1.37
N PHE A 37 2.93 -4.35 2.38
CA PHE A 37 3.41 -2.98 2.50
C PHE A 37 4.42 -2.88 3.65
N SER A 38 5.42 -2.01 3.54
CA SER A 38 6.38 -1.72 4.62
C SER A 38 5.67 -1.35 5.92
N ASN A 39 6.28 -1.64 7.07
CA ASN A 39 5.66 -1.35 8.37
C ASN A 39 5.58 0.12 8.70
N VAL A 40 6.46 0.87 8.08
CA VAL A 40 6.61 2.30 8.22
C VAL A 40 6.65 2.94 6.84
N ALA A 41 6.31 4.22 6.79
CA ALA A 41 6.75 5.12 5.73
C ALA A 41 7.94 5.92 6.24
N VAL A 42 8.81 6.35 5.34
CA VAL A 42 10.01 7.10 5.69
C VAL A 42 10.03 8.44 4.99
N VAL A 43 10.56 9.45 5.68
CA VAL A 43 10.91 10.75 5.11
C VAL A 43 12.42 10.82 5.07
N GLY A 44 12.95 10.70 3.86
CA GLY A 44 14.38 10.64 3.60
C GLY A 44 14.74 11.45 2.37
N ARG A 45 15.73 10.98 1.59
CA ARG A 45 16.13 11.64 0.34
C ARG A 45 15.95 10.72 -0.85
N PHE A 46 15.36 11.26 -1.92
CA PHE A 46 15.31 10.60 -3.22
C PHE A 46 15.97 11.52 -4.26
N GLU A 47 17.04 11.04 -4.90
CA GLU A 47 17.81 11.83 -5.88
C GLU A 47 18.24 13.21 -5.34
N GLY A 48 18.61 13.27 -4.06
CA GLY A 48 19.04 14.50 -3.36
C GLY A 48 17.91 15.37 -2.83
N GLN A 49 16.64 15.12 -3.20
CA GLN A 49 15.49 15.89 -2.74
C GLN A 49 14.78 15.24 -1.55
N PRO A 50 14.20 16.01 -0.61
CA PRO A 50 13.36 15.47 0.45
C PRO A 50 12.19 14.68 -0.14
N ALA A 51 11.96 13.46 0.34
CA ALA A 51 10.92 12.60 -0.19
C ALA A 51 10.22 11.80 0.89
N LEU A 52 8.90 11.68 0.75
CA LEU A 52 8.06 10.75 1.50
C LEU A 52 7.95 9.44 0.71
N MET A 53 8.32 8.34 1.36
CA MET A 53 8.44 7.04 0.71
C MET A 53 7.70 5.95 1.47
N ALA A 54 7.04 5.06 0.74
CA ALA A 54 6.42 3.85 1.26
C ALA A 54 6.71 2.70 0.30
N ARG A 55 6.94 1.49 0.83
CA ARG A 55 7.32 0.35 0.00
C ARG A 55 6.18 -0.66 -0.07
N VAL A 56 6.04 -1.28 -1.23
CA VAL A 56 5.12 -2.39 -1.47
C VAL A 56 5.87 -3.53 -2.16
N ALA A 57 5.58 -4.76 -1.78
CA ALA A 57 6.10 -5.97 -2.42
C ALA A 57 4.96 -6.90 -2.83
N SER A 58 5.19 -7.68 -3.88
CA SER A 58 4.30 -8.77 -4.26
C SER A 58 4.71 -10.03 -3.51
N ILE A 59 3.81 -10.60 -2.71
CA ILE A 59 4.03 -11.87 -1.99
C ILE A 59 3.93 -13.06 -2.97
N ARG A 60 3.38 -12.85 -4.17
CA ARG A 60 3.25 -13.91 -5.18
C ARG A 60 4.54 -14.04 -5.99
N SER A 61 4.85 -15.28 -6.36
CA SER A 61 5.98 -15.60 -7.25
C SER A 61 5.82 -15.08 -8.69
N ARG A 62 4.70 -14.42 -9.02
CA ARG A 62 4.41 -13.91 -10.36
C ARG A 62 4.19 -12.40 -10.29
N PRO A 63 4.61 -11.67 -11.33
CA PRO A 63 4.46 -10.23 -11.36
C PRO A 63 3.00 -9.83 -11.50
N LEU A 64 2.62 -8.76 -10.81
CA LEU A 64 1.36 -8.07 -11.01
C LEU A 64 1.50 -7.15 -12.23
N ALA A 65 0.62 -7.34 -13.22
CA ALA A 65 0.63 -6.53 -14.42
C ALA A 65 -0.10 -5.21 -14.20
N ASP A 66 0.37 -4.16 -14.87
CA ASP A 66 -0.27 -2.84 -14.88
C ASP A 66 -0.58 -2.30 -13.47
N ALA A 67 0.40 -2.38 -12.58
CA ALA A 67 0.24 -1.89 -11.23
C ALA A 67 0.17 -0.35 -11.22
N THR A 68 -0.83 0.19 -10.54
CA THR A 68 -1.04 1.62 -10.34
C THR A 68 -1.08 1.91 -8.85
N ALA A 69 -0.45 3.00 -8.42
CA ALA A 69 -0.36 3.40 -7.03
C ALA A 69 -0.90 4.81 -6.83
N GLN A 70 -1.51 5.01 -5.67
CA GLN A 70 -1.98 6.30 -5.20
C GLN A 70 -1.52 6.49 -3.76
N MET A 71 -1.05 7.69 -3.45
CA MET A 71 -0.67 8.11 -2.11
C MET A 71 -1.53 9.32 -1.74
N SER A 72 -2.05 9.34 -0.53
CA SER A 72 -2.95 10.39 -0.06
C SER A 72 -2.68 10.74 1.38
N TRP A 73 -2.77 12.03 1.68
CA TRP A 73 -2.59 12.63 2.98
C TRP A 73 -3.93 13.04 3.55
N LEU A 74 -4.29 12.51 4.71
CA LEU A 74 -5.49 12.88 5.43
C LEU A 74 -5.11 13.63 6.69
N GLU A 75 -5.57 14.86 6.84
CA GLU A 75 -5.31 15.68 8.02
C GLU A 75 -6.59 16.33 8.55
N THR A 76 -6.57 16.70 9.83
CA THR A 76 -7.67 17.40 10.47
C THR A 76 -7.34 18.90 10.54
N VAL A 77 -8.17 19.73 9.91
CA VAL A 77 -7.99 21.18 9.83
C VAL A 77 -9.17 21.85 10.55
N GLU A 78 -8.87 22.82 11.42
CA GLU A 78 -9.88 23.71 11.97
C GLU A 78 -10.14 24.85 11.00
N MET A 79 -11.40 24.98 10.60
CA MET A 79 -11.86 26.07 9.74
C MET A 79 -12.01 27.36 10.57
N PRO A 80 -11.94 28.54 9.94
CA PRO A 80 -12.12 29.83 10.63
C PRO A 80 -13.46 29.99 11.35
N ASP A 81 -14.47 29.19 10.97
CA ASP A 81 -15.79 29.16 11.58
C ASP A 81 -15.91 28.18 12.78
N GLY A 82 -14.79 27.60 13.22
CA GLY A 82 -14.72 26.66 14.34
C GLY A 82 -15.11 25.23 13.98
N ARG A 83 -15.40 24.92 12.71
CA ARG A 83 -15.69 23.54 12.29
C ARG A 83 -14.40 22.75 12.09
N VAL A 84 -14.46 21.47 12.47
CA VAL A 84 -13.37 20.51 12.22
C VAL A 84 -13.61 19.84 10.87
N PHE A 85 -12.67 20.01 9.93
CA PHE A 85 -12.75 19.43 8.59
C PHE A 85 -11.62 18.42 8.38
N ARG A 86 -11.92 17.29 7.74
CA ARG A 86 -10.91 16.31 7.33
C ARG A 86 -10.52 16.59 5.88
N ARG A 87 -9.33 17.15 5.69
CA ARG A 87 -8.79 17.44 4.36
C ARG A 87 -8.04 16.22 3.85
N LEU A 88 -8.50 15.68 2.73
CA LEU A 88 -7.83 14.62 1.98
C LEU A 88 -7.12 15.25 0.78
N THR A 89 -5.81 15.07 0.69
CA THR A 89 -4.96 15.61 -0.38
C THR A 89 -4.27 14.44 -1.08
N GLU A 90 -4.39 14.35 -2.40
CA GLU A 90 -3.61 13.38 -3.17
C GLU A 90 -2.16 13.84 -3.29
N LEU A 91 -1.22 12.92 -3.07
CA LEU A 91 0.22 13.17 -3.15
C LEU A 91 0.74 12.61 -4.48
N PRO A 92 1.18 13.46 -5.43
CA PRO A 92 1.67 13.00 -6.73
C PRO A 92 2.94 12.17 -6.56
N LEU A 93 2.92 10.95 -7.09
CA LEU A 93 4.06 10.04 -7.07
C LEU A 93 5.00 10.33 -8.25
N VAL A 94 6.31 10.23 -8.04
CA VAL A 94 7.33 10.29 -9.11
C VAL A 94 7.02 9.26 -10.20
N ARG A 95 6.61 8.06 -9.78
CA ARG A 95 6.04 7.03 -10.65
C ARG A 95 4.79 6.49 -9.98
N SER A 96 3.64 6.72 -10.61
CA SER A 96 2.34 6.18 -10.17
C SER A 96 1.97 4.87 -10.86
N ARG A 97 2.75 4.43 -11.86
CA ARG A 97 2.51 3.21 -12.64
C ARG A 97 3.76 2.36 -12.75
N ASN A 98 3.61 1.07 -12.50
CA ASN A 98 4.60 0.03 -12.72
C ASN A 98 4.00 -1.05 -13.64
N PRO A 99 4.44 -1.14 -14.90
CA PRO A 99 3.89 -2.10 -15.86
C PRO A 99 3.98 -3.57 -15.40
N MET A 100 5.00 -3.90 -14.60
CA MET A 100 5.24 -5.26 -14.15
C MET A 100 5.89 -5.26 -12.75
N LEU A 101 5.06 -5.30 -11.71
CA LEU A 101 5.50 -5.37 -10.33
C LEU A 101 5.90 -6.81 -9.99
N GLY A 102 7.18 -7.13 -10.17
CA GLY A 102 7.72 -8.49 -9.92
C GLY A 102 8.19 -8.76 -8.49
N LEU A 103 8.84 -7.77 -7.86
CA LEU A 103 9.50 -7.94 -6.56
C LEU A 103 8.97 -6.93 -5.55
N ALA A 104 9.59 -5.75 -5.51
CA ALA A 104 9.20 -4.65 -4.65
C ALA A 104 9.21 -3.33 -5.43
N TRP A 105 8.49 -2.36 -4.91
CA TRP A 105 8.35 -1.04 -5.47
C TRP A 105 8.29 -0.01 -4.35
N THR A 106 9.25 0.90 -4.35
CA THR A 106 9.22 2.07 -3.48
C THR A 106 8.41 3.16 -4.17
N LEU A 107 7.32 3.55 -3.53
CA LEU A 107 6.47 4.67 -3.92
C LEU A 107 7.08 5.93 -3.35
N VAL A 108 7.39 6.89 -4.21
CA VAL A 108 8.10 8.11 -3.84
C VAL A 108 7.23 9.31 -4.17
N HIS A 109 7.00 10.17 -3.18
CA HIS A 109 6.45 11.50 -3.34
C HIS A 109 7.53 12.51 -2.94
N LEU A 110 7.88 13.42 -3.86
CA LEU A 110 8.82 14.50 -3.56
C LEU A 110 8.13 15.53 -2.67
N LEU A 111 8.80 15.92 -1.59
CA LEU A 111 8.32 16.94 -0.68
C LEU A 111 8.86 18.29 -1.13
N GLU A 112 7.98 19.11 -1.68
CA GLU A 112 8.30 20.51 -1.99
C GLU A 112 8.50 21.32 -0.70
N GLU A 113 9.39 22.32 -0.73
CA GLU A 113 9.76 23.14 0.44
C GLU A 113 8.56 23.82 1.13
N ASP A 114 7.54 24.21 0.34
CA ASP A 114 6.33 24.86 0.84
C ASP A 114 5.14 23.91 1.03
N SER A 115 5.34 22.60 0.88
CA SER A 115 4.27 21.62 0.97
C SER A 115 3.59 21.64 2.35
N PRO A 116 2.24 21.72 2.42
CA PRO A 116 1.50 21.57 3.67
C PRO A 116 1.83 20.26 4.40
N VAL A 117 2.19 19.21 3.66
CA VAL A 117 2.60 17.90 4.20
C VAL A 117 3.89 18.02 4.97
N LEU A 118 4.88 18.77 4.45
CA LEU A 118 6.17 18.97 5.11
C LEU A 118 6.00 19.71 6.45
N LYS A 119 5.15 20.74 6.48
CA LYS A 119 4.79 21.47 7.71
C LYS A 119 4.07 20.55 8.70
N ALA A 120 3.11 19.76 8.22
CA ALA A 120 2.38 18.81 9.06
C ALA A 120 3.29 17.69 9.62
N LEU A 121 4.31 17.24 8.89
CA LEU A 121 5.29 16.25 9.37
C LEU A 121 6.12 16.78 10.55
N ALA A 122 6.38 18.09 10.58
CA ALA A 122 7.12 18.74 11.65
C ALA A 122 6.24 19.08 12.87
N ASP A 123 5.04 19.61 12.63
CA ASP A 123 4.27 20.31 13.67
C ASP A 123 2.94 19.62 14.05
N SER A 124 2.51 18.58 13.33
CA SER A 124 1.22 17.92 13.55
C SER A 124 1.34 16.45 13.87
N ASP A 125 0.65 16.03 14.93
CA ASP A 125 0.48 14.62 15.29
C ASP A 125 -0.80 14.01 14.71
N ARG A 126 -1.60 14.80 13.99
CA ARG A 126 -2.96 14.42 13.58
C ARG A 126 -3.10 14.30 12.07
N PHE A 127 -2.30 13.41 11.49
CA PHE A 127 -2.43 13.01 10.10
C PHE A 127 -2.50 11.49 9.95
N MET A 128 -2.92 11.06 8.76
CA MET A 128 -2.89 9.68 8.32
C MET A 128 -2.47 9.65 6.86
N LEU A 129 -1.35 8.98 6.58
CA LEU A 129 -0.91 8.70 5.22
C LEU A 129 -1.60 7.42 4.76
N SER A 130 -2.17 7.43 3.56
CA SER A 130 -2.79 6.24 2.96
C SER A 130 -2.18 5.97 1.59
N VAL A 131 -1.77 4.72 1.39
CA VAL A 131 -1.19 4.21 0.16
C VAL A 131 -2.07 3.10 -0.36
N THR A 132 -2.45 3.16 -1.63
CA THR A 132 -3.24 2.10 -2.30
C THR A 132 -2.55 1.71 -3.58
N VAL A 133 -2.55 0.41 -3.88
CA VAL A 133 -1.99 -0.18 -5.09
C VAL A 133 -3.02 -1.12 -5.70
N ASN A 134 -3.25 -0.95 -7.00
CA ASN A 134 -4.12 -1.79 -7.81
C ASN A 134 -3.30 -2.41 -8.93
N GLY A 135 -3.65 -3.61 -9.37
CA GLY A 135 -3.09 -4.19 -10.59
C GLY A 135 -3.84 -5.45 -11.00
N ILE A 136 -3.35 -6.12 -12.03
CA ILE A 136 -4.01 -7.27 -12.65
C ILE A 136 -3.18 -8.53 -12.39
N ASP A 137 -3.81 -9.52 -11.77
CA ASP A 137 -3.26 -10.87 -11.70
C ASP A 137 -3.44 -11.53 -13.07
N THR A 138 -2.33 -11.78 -13.76
CA THR A 138 -2.32 -12.33 -15.13
C THR A 138 -2.78 -13.78 -15.21
N LEU A 139 -2.73 -14.55 -14.12
CA LEU A 139 -3.17 -15.95 -14.11
C LEU A 139 -4.68 -16.05 -13.95
N LEU A 140 -5.23 -15.27 -13.03
CA LEU A 140 -6.67 -15.29 -12.72
C LEU A 140 -7.46 -14.27 -13.54
N ALA A 141 -6.79 -13.43 -14.33
CA ALA A 141 -7.36 -12.29 -15.04
C ALA A 141 -8.25 -11.42 -14.12
N SER A 142 -7.82 -11.29 -12.85
CA SER A 142 -8.60 -10.66 -11.78
C SER A 142 -7.86 -9.46 -11.23
N GLN A 143 -8.60 -8.44 -10.78
CA GLN A 143 -8.01 -7.29 -10.12
C GLN A 143 -7.50 -7.66 -8.73
N SER A 144 -6.24 -7.30 -8.44
CA SER A 144 -5.67 -7.32 -7.10
C SER A 144 -5.56 -5.89 -6.61
N GLN A 145 -6.09 -5.62 -5.43
CA GLN A 145 -5.99 -4.35 -4.75
C GLN A 145 -5.42 -4.59 -3.35
N GLY A 146 -4.57 -3.68 -2.91
CA GLY A 146 -4.07 -3.62 -1.55
C GLY A 146 -3.87 -2.18 -1.14
N GLY A 147 -3.88 -1.92 0.17
CA GLY A 147 -3.55 -0.61 0.67
C GLY A 147 -3.13 -0.67 2.13
N ARG A 148 -2.37 0.34 2.54
CA ARG A 148 -1.91 0.53 3.90
C ARG A 148 -2.12 1.97 4.33
N ARG A 149 -2.46 2.15 5.60
CA ARG A 149 -2.46 3.45 6.26
C ARG A 149 -1.31 3.49 7.26
N TYR A 150 -0.68 4.65 7.37
CA TYR A 150 0.38 4.94 8.32
C TYR A 150 -0.09 6.07 9.24
N THR A 151 -0.01 5.84 10.55
CA THR A 151 -0.19 6.89 11.56
C THR A 151 1.08 7.73 11.69
N ARG A 152 1.03 8.79 12.50
CA ARG A 152 2.19 9.66 12.76
C ARG A 152 3.41 8.86 13.22
N GLU A 153 3.21 7.88 14.09
CA GLU A 153 4.26 7.05 14.69
C GLU A 153 4.87 6.08 13.68
N GLU A 154 4.11 5.71 12.65
CA GLU A 154 4.56 4.83 11.56
C GLU A 154 5.24 5.62 10.43
N VAL A 155 5.35 6.95 10.54
CA VAL A 155 6.13 7.79 9.60
C VAL A 155 7.43 8.23 10.26
N LEU A 156 8.53 7.58 9.86
CA LEU A 156 9.87 7.84 10.38
C LEU A 156 10.52 9.00 9.65
N LEU A 157 10.95 10.02 10.39
CA LEU A 157 11.68 11.16 9.83
C LEU A 157 13.19 10.87 9.81
N ASN A 158 13.88 11.41 8.81
CA ASN A 158 15.32 11.21 8.60
C ASN A 158 15.69 9.73 8.57
N HIS A 159 14.90 8.93 7.86
CA HIS A 159 15.18 7.52 7.63
C HIS A 159 15.09 7.23 6.14
N ASP A 160 15.89 6.25 5.70
CA ASP A 160 15.76 5.62 4.40
C ASP A 160 15.56 4.12 4.57
N PHE A 161 14.99 3.48 3.54
CA PHE A 161 14.83 2.04 3.55
C PHE A 161 16.15 1.34 3.22
N VAL A 162 16.43 0.24 3.91
CA VAL A 162 17.52 -0.67 3.53
C VAL A 162 17.27 -1.21 2.12
N ASP A 163 18.34 -1.39 1.34
CA ASP A 163 18.25 -2.02 0.03
C ASP A 163 17.89 -3.51 0.19
N ILE A 164 16.96 -3.97 -0.63
CA ILE A 164 16.33 -5.30 -0.53
C ILE A 164 16.66 -6.18 -1.73
N ILE A 165 17.25 -5.60 -2.77
CA ILE A 165 17.63 -6.33 -3.99
C ILE A 165 19.12 -6.62 -3.89
N SER A 166 19.47 -7.89 -3.72
CA SER A 166 20.83 -8.37 -3.86
C SER A 166 21.00 -9.12 -5.18
N GLU A 167 22.17 -9.05 -5.78
CA GLU A 167 22.53 -9.87 -6.94
C GLU A 167 23.44 -11.00 -6.48
N GLU A 168 22.92 -12.23 -6.46
CA GLU A 168 23.70 -13.42 -6.14
C GLU A 168 23.69 -14.38 -7.34
N ALA A 169 24.89 -14.77 -7.79
CA ALA A 169 25.09 -15.73 -8.88
C ALA A 169 24.33 -15.39 -10.19
N GLY A 170 24.16 -14.11 -10.50
CA GLY A 170 23.47 -13.63 -11.70
C GLY A 170 21.93 -13.67 -11.62
N ALA A 171 21.37 -13.91 -10.43
CA ALA A 171 19.94 -13.78 -10.15
C ALA A 171 19.70 -12.66 -9.12
N MET A 172 18.72 -11.80 -9.37
CA MET A 172 18.23 -10.86 -8.37
C MET A 172 17.44 -11.63 -7.31
N GLN A 173 17.92 -11.59 -6.06
CA GLN A 173 17.19 -12.07 -4.91
C GLN A 173 16.60 -10.89 -4.15
N LEU A 174 15.33 -11.05 -3.75
CA LEU A 174 14.65 -10.11 -2.89
C LEU A 174 14.63 -10.69 -1.48
N ASP A 175 15.27 -10.01 -0.53
CA ASP A 175 15.11 -10.35 0.87
C ASP A 175 13.87 -9.67 1.43
N PHE A 176 12.77 -10.44 1.53
CA PHE A 176 11.52 -9.96 2.10
C PHE A 176 11.63 -9.58 3.58
N ALA A 177 12.62 -10.12 4.32
CA ALA A 177 12.80 -9.75 5.73
C ALA A 177 13.14 -8.26 5.88
N LEU A 178 13.85 -7.71 4.88
CA LEU A 178 14.28 -6.31 4.84
C LEU A 178 13.19 -5.35 4.30
N LEU A 179 12.00 -5.86 3.96
CA LEU A 179 10.90 -5.04 3.41
C LEU A 179 10.55 -3.85 4.32
N HIS A 180 10.64 -4.08 5.63
CA HIS A 180 10.28 -3.11 6.65
C HIS A 180 11.48 -2.37 7.24
N ASP A 181 12.70 -2.78 6.89
CA ASP A 181 13.92 -2.33 7.54
C ASP A 181 14.33 -0.96 7.03
N THR A 182 14.71 -0.11 7.97
CA THR A 182 15.10 1.28 7.74
C THR A 182 16.38 1.58 8.51
N PHE A 183 17.10 2.59 8.07
CA PHE A 183 18.26 3.13 8.76
C PHE A 183 18.13 4.64 8.89
N PRO A 184 18.62 5.23 10.00
CA PRO A 184 18.63 6.67 10.15
C PRO A 184 19.64 7.30 9.19
N ILE A 185 19.25 8.38 8.53
CA ILE A 185 20.16 9.21 7.75
C ILE A 185 20.58 10.42 8.60
N GLU A 186 21.89 10.70 8.62
CA GLU A 186 22.37 11.94 9.22
C GLU A 186 21.81 13.11 8.43
N ARG A 187 21.22 14.07 9.15
CA ARG A 187 20.71 15.30 8.56
C ARG A 187 21.94 16.11 8.15
N GLU A 188 22.36 16.03 6.88
CA GLU A 188 23.28 17.04 6.35
C GLU A 188 22.63 18.41 6.64
N PRO A 189 23.33 19.33 7.33
CA PRO A 189 22.78 20.65 7.60
C PRO A 189 22.35 21.24 6.26
N CYS A 190 21.14 21.80 6.23
CA CYS A 190 20.64 22.61 5.12
C CYS A 190 21.79 23.53 4.71
N GLY A 191 22.37 23.31 3.53
CA GLY A 191 23.55 24.03 3.10
C GLY A 191 23.24 25.51 3.18
N ASP A 192 23.89 26.20 4.11
CA ASP A 192 24.06 27.63 4.01
C ASP A 192 24.63 27.85 2.61
N ALA A 193 23.89 28.58 1.78
CA ALA A 193 24.38 29.03 0.49
C ALA A 193 25.64 29.86 0.76
N GLU A 194 26.81 29.24 0.63
CA GLU A 194 28.09 29.94 0.60
C GLU A 194 28.18 30.76 -0.70
N GLY A 195 28.31 32.08 -0.56
CA GLY A 195 28.87 32.97 -1.58
C GLY A 195 27.91 33.96 -2.21
#